data_AF-A0A972YSE9-F1
#
_entry.id   AF-A0A972YSE9-F1
#
_cell.length_a   1.000
_cell.length_b   1.000
_cell.length_c   1.000
_cell.angle_alpha   90.00
_cell.angle_beta   90.00
_cell.angle_gamma   90.00
#
_symmetry.space_group_name_H-M   'P 1'
#
loop_
_entity.id
_entity.type
_entity.pdbx_description
1 polymer ?
#
loop_
_entity_poly.entity_id
_entity_poly.type
_entity_poly.pdbx_seq_one_letter_code
_entity_poly.pdbx_strand_id
1 'polypeptide(L)'
;MKIRLLISLLMLLLLTFYCRFSLPVHLTPVHARFTKMINIGEVISSWQGPWSCVVDSSLNVLWEVKTDNESIHDGYWTYSWFDEIQGKENFGDCYFEAQRCDTSDLIRHTNTQGLCNQHNWRLPTPDELQSLIKSPQRPGQPHINNDYFPFIHKGDYWTSANQQLLPQHFTQFNSGALAVNFHAGQQAILPYRNAAFVILVSSLTEANTTSQLSSRVINENTSQKEARK
;
A
#
# COMPACT_ATOMS: atom_id res chain seq x y z
N MET A 1 -20.30 -39.49 42.63
CA MET A 1 -20.92 -39.17 41.32
C MET A 1 -21.57 -37.78 41.29
N LYS A 2 -22.38 -37.39 42.28
CA LYS A 2 -23.11 -36.11 42.31
C LYS A 2 -22.23 -34.84 42.28
N ILE A 3 -21.09 -34.84 42.98
CA ILE A 3 -20.17 -33.68 43.02
C ILE A 3 -19.50 -33.41 41.66
N ARG A 4 -19.11 -34.45 40.93
CA ARG A 4 -18.49 -34.29 39.59
C ARG A 4 -19.47 -33.72 38.58
N LEU A 5 -20.74 -34.18 38.62
CA LEU A 5 -21.83 -33.62 37.81
C LEU A 5 -22.10 -32.15 38.12
N LEU A 6 -22.06 -31.76 39.39
CA LEU A 6 -22.26 -30.37 39.80
C LEU A 6 -21.14 -29.44 39.29
N ILE A 7 -19.89 -29.89 39.38
CA ILE A 7 -18.72 -29.14 38.88
C ILE A 7 -18.78 -28.98 37.36
N SER A 8 -19.14 -30.03 36.61
CA SER A 8 -19.29 -29.94 35.15
C SER A 8 -20.41 -28.98 34.74
N LEU A 9 -21.53 -28.96 35.45
CA LEU A 9 -22.64 -28.04 35.18
C LEU A 9 -22.24 -26.58 35.47
N LEU A 10 -21.49 -26.35 36.55
CA LEU A 10 -20.97 -25.02 36.91
C LEU A 10 -19.96 -24.51 35.86
N MET A 11 -19.06 -25.37 35.38
CA MET A 11 -18.11 -25.01 34.33
C MET A 11 -18.82 -24.69 33.01
N LEU A 12 -19.88 -25.42 32.66
CA LEU A 12 -20.70 -25.13 31.47
C LEU A 12 -21.46 -23.80 31.61
N LEU A 13 -22.00 -23.52 32.80
CA LEU A 13 -22.65 -22.24 33.12
C LEU A 13 -21.64 -21.08 33.07
N LEU A 14 -20.44 -21.26 33.60
CA LEU A 14 -19.37 -20.26 33.50
C LEU A 14 -18.89 -20.06 32.07
N LEU A 15 -18.80 -21.12 31.25
CA LEU A 15 -18.40 -21.02 29.84
C LEU A 15 -19.47 -20.29 29.02
N THR A 16 -20.74 -20.63 29.23
CA THR A 16 -21.87 -19.96 28.57
C THR A 16 -22.03 -18.52 29.03
N PHE A 17 -21.81 -18.25 30.33
CA PHE A 17 -21.75 -16.90 30.87
C PHE A 17 -20.59 -16.11 30.27
N TYR A 18 -19.40 -16.70 30.16
CA TYR A 18 -18.23 -16.10 29.52
C TYR A 18 -18.45 -15.82 28.03
N CYS A 19 -19.11 -16.73 27.29
CA CYS A 19 -19.52 -16.47 25.91
C CYS A 19 -20.59 -15.37 25.81
N ARG A 20 -21.49 -15.25 26.79
CA ARG A 20 -22.49 -14.16 26.87
C ARG A 20 -21.86 -12.83 27.32
N PHE A 21 -20.74 -12.89 28.05
CA PHE A 21 -19.92 -11.77 28.52
C PHE A 21 -18.71 -11.49 27.63
N SER A 22 -18.70 -12.02 26.41
CA SER A 22 -17.73 -11.61 25.39
C SER A 22 -17.74 -10.09 25.34
N LEU A 23 -16.66 -9.45 25.82
CA LEU A 23 -16.51 -8.00 25.72
C LEU A 23 -16.73 -7.63 24.25
N PRO A 24 -17.46 -6.54 23.96
CA PRO A 24 -17.53 -6.05 22.59
C PRO A 24 -16.08 -5.86 22.12
N VAL A 25 -15.71 -6.56 21.05
CA VAL A 25 -14.42 -6.37 20.38
C VAL A 25 -14.29 -4.86 20.19
N HIS A 26 -13.25 -4.27 20.78
CA HIS A 26 -13.05 -2.84 20.69
C HIS A 26 -12.85 -2.53 19.20
N LEU A 27 -13.88 -1.94 18.58
CA LEU A 27 -13.81 -1.42 17.22
C LEU A 27 -12.79 -0.30 17.25
N THR A 28 -11.53 -0.65 17.03
CA THR A 28 -10.47 0.34 16.89
C THR A 28 -10.79 1.23 15.69
N PRO A 29 -10.42 2.51 15.74
CA PRO A 29 -10.76 3.43 14.67
C PRO A 29 -10.20 2.94 13.34
N VAL A 30 -11.09 2.75 12.37
CA VAL A 30 -10.72 2.63 10.96
C VAL A 30 -9.87 3.86 10.62
N HIS A 31 -8.70 3.66 10.04
CA HIS A 31 -7.85 4.80 9.66
C HIS A 31 -8.61 5.68 8.67
N ALA A 32 -8.78 6.96 8.99
CA ALA A 32 -9.68 7.87 8.25
C ALA A 32 -9.37 7.96 6.73
N ARG A 33 -8.11 7.70 6.35
CA ARG A 33 -7.61 7.79 4.98
C ARG A 33 -7.38 6.44 4.29
N PHE A 34 -7.02 5.39 5.04
CA PHE A 34 -6.39 4.19 4.46
C PHE A 34 -7.18 2.93 4.77
N THR A 35 -7.51 2.18 3.72
CA THR A 35 -8.20 0.88 3.83
C THR A 35 -7.37 -0.20 3.14
N LYS A 36 -7.14 -1.32 3.82
CA LYS A 36 -6.38 -2.46 3.28
C LYS A 36 -7.24 -3.24 2.29
N MET A 37 -6.63 -3.74 1.22
CA MET A 37 -7.28 -4.50 0.16
C MET A 37 -6.40 -5.70 -0.25
N ILE A 38 -7.02 -6.86 -0.44
CA ILE A 38 -6.33 -8.06 -0.94
C ILE A 38 -6.28 -8.08 -2.47
N ASN A 39 -5.45 -8.94 -3.05
CA ASN A 39 -5.21 -8.97 -4.50
C ASN A 39 -6.47 -9.19 -5.38
N ILE A 40 -7.55 -9.75 -4.83
CA ILE A 40 -8.82 -9.91 -5.56
C ILE A 40 -9.73 -8.67 -5.49
N GLY A 41 -9.25 -7.54 -4.96
CA GLY A 41 -9.98 -6.28 -4.91
C GLY A 41 -10.94 -6.13 -3.73
N GLU A 42 -10.91 -7.05 -2.76
CA GLU A 42 -11.76 -6.98 -1.56
C GLU A 42 -11.08 -6.23 -0.42
N VAL A 43 -11.82 -5.34 0.25
CA VAL A 43 -11.32 -4.64 1.43
C VAL A 43 -11.34 -5.53 2.67
N ILE A 44 -10.34 -5.36 3.52
CA ILE A 44 -10.22 -6.08 4.78
C ILE A 44 -10.10 -5.10 5.96
N SER A 45 -10.33 -5.58 7.17
CA SER A 45 -10.14 -4.76 8.36
C SER A 45 -8.66 -4.41 8.60
N SER A 46 -8.40 -3.35 9.38
CA SER A 46 -7.04 -2.87 9.68
C SER A 46 -6.14 -3.91 10.35
N TRP A 47 -6.72 -4.88 11.07
CA TRP A 47 -6.02 -5.95 11.80
C TRP A 47 -5.79 -7.22 10.99
N GLN A 48 -6.40 -7.31 9.81
CA GLN A 48 -6.25 -8.47 8.94
C GLN A 48 -5.08 -8.27 7.98
N GLY A 49 -4.51 -9.39 7.56
CA GLY A 49 -3.46 -9.46 6.56
C GLY A 49 -3.28 -10.91 6.09
N PRO A 50 -2.44 -11.13 5.07
CA PRO A 50 -1.72 -10.10 4.29
C PRO A 50 -2.68 -9.26 3.41
N TRP A 51 -2.21 -8.10 2.95
CA TRP A 51 -2.92 -7.26 1.98
C TRP A 51 -1.95 -6.91 0.84
N SER A 52 -2.50 -6.59 -0.32
CA SER A 52 -1.72 -6.33 -1.55
C SER A 52 -1.80 -4.88 -1.98
N CYS A 53 -2.85 -4.16 -1.57
CA CYS A 53 -3.04 -2.76 -1.90
C CYS A 53 -3.65 -1.97 -0.74
N VAL A 54 -3.50 -0.65 -0.81
CA VAL A 54 -4.11 0.29 0.13
C VAL A 54 -4.93 1.32 -0.63
N VAL A 55 -6.22 1.36 -0.35
CA VAL A 55 -7.12 2.42 -0.82
C VAL A 55 -6.82 3.70 -0.05
N ASP A 56 -6.58 4.79 -0.76
CA ASP A 56 -6.43 6.14 -0.22
C ASP A 56 -7.64 6.99 -0.58
N SER A 57 -8.53 7.16 0.40
CA SER A 57 -9.79 7.91 0.21
C SER A 57 -9.59 9.41 0.06
N SER A 58 -8.43 9.95 0.46
CA SER A 58 -8.17 11.40 0.35
C SER A 58 -7.73 11.82 -1.05
N LEU A 59 -7.03 10.92 -1.75
CA LEU A 59 -6.55 11.13 -3.12
C LEU A 59 -7.39 10.41 -4.18
N ASN A 60 -8.30 9.52 -3.75
CA ASN A 60 -9.07 8.64 -4.62
C ASN A 60 -8.16 7.76 -5.50
N VAL A 61 -7.13 7.18 -4.89
CA VAL A 61 -6.16 6.29 -5.54
C VAL A 61 -6.00 4.97 -4.79
N LEU A 62 -5.43 4.00 -5.46
CA LEU A 62 -4.99 2.73 -4.91
C LEU A 62 -3.46 2.65 -4.94
N TRP A 63 -2.86 2.34 -3.81
CA TRP A 63 -1.42 2.17 -3.68
C TRP A 63 -1.02 0.70 -3.72
N GLU A 64 0.07 0.41 -4.41
CA GLU A 64 0.78 -0.87 -4.34
C GLU A 64 1.33 -1.07 -2.92
N VAL A 65 1.25 -2.29 -2.40
CA VAL A 65 1.97 -2.67 -1.18
C VAL A 65 3.11 -3.57 -1.58
N LYS A 66 4.34 -3.09 -1.33
CA LYS A 66 5.56 -3.86 -1.52
C LYS A 66 5.59 -5.11 -0.64
N THR A 67 6.43 -6.07 -1.02
CA THR A 67 6.61 -7.36 -0.34
C THR A 67 8.08 -7.58 0.03
N ASP A 68 8.38 -8.68 0.70
CA ASP A 68 9.74 -9.16 1.01
C ASP A 68 9.77 -10.66 0.70
N ASN A 69 9.73 -10.98 -0.60
CA ASN A 69 9.52 -12.34 -1.11
C ASN A 69 10.10 -12.58 -2.52
N GLU A 70 10.98 -11.71 -2.98
CA GLU A 70 11.64 -11.73 -4.30
C GLU A 70 10.68 -11.69 -5.51
N SER A 71 9.38 -11.43 -5.29
CA SER A 71 8.42 -11.23 -6.38
C SER A 71 8.68 -9.92 -7.12
N ILE A 72 7.95 -9.64 -8.21
CA ILE A 72 8.05 -8.36 -8.93
C ILE A 72 7.76 -7.14 -8.02
N HIS A 73 7.05 -7.34 -6.90
CA HIS A 73 6.65 -6.33 -5.94
C HIS A 73 7.57 -6.25 -4.72
N ASP A 74 8.74 -6.88 -4.75
CA ASP A 74 9.69 -6.82 -3.63
C ASP A 74 10.13 -5.38 -3.34
N GLY A 75 10.16 -5.01 -2.06
CA GLY A 75 10.54 -3.70 -1.57
C GLY A 75 12.03 -3.40 -1.71
N TYR A 76 12.88 -4.41 -1.84
CA TYR A 76 14.32 -4.26 -2.07
C TYR A 76 14.69 -4.01 -3.53
N TRP A 77 13.75 -4.15 -4.46
CA TRP A 77 14.00 -3.82 -5.86
C TRP A 77 14.14 -2.32 -6.07
N THR A 78 15.11 -1.98 -6.91
CA THR A 78 15.36 -0.62 -7.36
C THR A 78 15.33 -0.57 -8.88
N TYR A 79 15.01 0.61 -9.40
CA TYR A 79 14.70 0.81 -10.80
C TYR A 79 15.45 2.05 -11.27
N SER A 80 15.97 2.02 -12.49
CA SER A 80 16.25 3.27 -13.20
C SER A 80 14.95 3.87 -13.71
N TRP A 81 14.92 5.18 -13.88
CA TRP A 81 13.75 5.86 -14.39
C TRP A 81 13.74 5.80 -15.92
N PHE A 82 12.68 5.23 -16.49
CA PHE A 82 12.46 5.09 -17.93
C PHE A 82 10.97 4.98 -18.25
N ASP A 83 10.49 5.71 -19.25
CA ASP A 83 9.08 5.74 -19.69
C ASP A 83 8.90 5.38 -21.16
N GLU A 84 9.82 4.58 -21.73
CA GLU A 84 9.89 4.22 -23.16
C GLU A 84 10.33 5.37 -24.09
N ILE A 85 10.40 6.62 -23.60
CA ILE A 85 10.78 7.78 -24.40
C ILE A 85 12.01 8.49 -23.79
N GLN A 86 11.95 8.75 -22.50
CA GLN A 86 12.94 9.43 -21.69
C GLN A 86 13.52 8.47 -20.66
N GLY A 87 14.75 8.77 -20.25
CA GLY A 87 15.38 8.08 -19.14
C GLY A 87 16.43 7.06 -19.54
N LYS A 88 16.61 6.04 -18.70
CA LYS A 88 17.63 5.03 -18.90
C LYS A 88 17.08 3.64 -18.60
N GLU A 89 17.06 2.81 -19.63
CA GLU A 89 16.70 1.39 -19.52
C GLU A 89 17.68 0.62 -18.62
N ASN A 90 17.17 -0.38 -17.91
CA ASN A 90 17.98 -1.50 -17.39
C ASN A 90 19.14 -1.12 -16.45
N PHE A 91 18.97 -0.07 -15.64
CA PHE A 91 19.99 0.42 -14.70
C PHE A 91 19.61 0.28 -13.21
N GLY A 92 18.46 -0.34 -12.91
CA GLY A 92 18.07 -0.74 -11.56
C GLY A 92 18.72 -2.04 -11.09
N ASP A 93 18.22 -2.55 -9.96
CA ASP A 93 18.61 -3.84 -9.39
C ASP A 93 17.37 -4.64 -9.01
N CYS A 94 17.13 -5.69 -9.77
CA CYS A 94 16.02 -6.63 -9.64
C CYS A 94 16.45 -7.98 -10.25
N TYR A 95 15.75 -9.06 -9.91
CA TYR A 95 16.04 -10.39 -10.45
C TYR A 95 14.90 -11.02 -11.27
N PHE A 96 13.74 -10.38 -11.36
CA PHE A 96 12.64 -10.89 -12.18
C PHE A 96 12.80 -10.59 -13.68
N GLU A 97 13.74 -9.72 -14.05
CA GLU A 97 14.13 -9.42 -15.44
C GLU A 97 15.60 -9.78 -15.70
N ALA A 98 15.89 -10.28 -16.90
CA ALA A 98 17.24 -10.72 -17.26
C ALA A 98 18.21 -9.55 -17.46
N GLN A 99 17.73 -8.39 -17.92
CA GLN A 99 18.55 -7.22 -18.22
C GLN A 99 18.61 -6.22 -17.06
N ARG A 100 18.17 -6.61 -15.86
CA ARG A 100 17.79 -5.71 -14.74
C ARG A 100 16.52 -4.94 -15.09
N CYS A 101 16.10 -4.03 -14.22
CA CYS A 101 14.79 -3.36 -14.35
C CYS A 101 14.91 -1.85 -14.47
N ASP A 102 13.92 -1.29 -15.14
CA ASP A 102 13.52 0.10 -15.03
C ASP A 102 12.05 0.25 -14.66
N THR A 103 11.59 1.50 -14.51
CA THR A 103 10.21 1.79 -14.11
C THR A 103 9.19 1.30 -15.13
N SER A 104 9.51 1.26 -16.43
CA SER A 104 8.59 0.80 -17.46
C SER A 104 8.31 -0.70 -17.34
N ASP A 105 9.33 -1.51 -16.99
CA ASP A 105 9.19 -2.94 -16.78
C ASP A 105 8.22 -3.25 -15.64
N LEU A 106 8.43 -2.62 -14.48
CA LEU A 106 7.56 -2.81 -13.31
C LEU A 106 6.11 -2.44 -13.63
N ILE A 107 5.89 -1.30 -14.30
CA ILE A 107 4.56 -0.84 -14.69
C ILE A 107 3.90 -1.83 -15.64
N ARG A 108 4.61 -2.28 -16.67
CA ARG A 108 4.10 -3.21 -17.68
C ARG A 108 3.71 -4.56 -17.07
N HIS A 109 4.56 -5.13 -16.23
CA HIS A 109 4.29 -6.40 -15.53
C HIS A 109 3.11 -6.27 -14.57
N THR A 110 3.08 -5.20 -13.76
CA THR A 110 2.00 -4.98 -12.79
C THR A 110 0.64 -4.82 -13.50
N ASN A 111 0.62 -4.08 -14.61
CA ASN A 111 -0.59 -3.89 -15.41
C ASN A 111 -1.02 -5.17 -16.14
N THR A 112 -0.08 -6.04 -16.53
CA THR A 112 -0.41 -7.33 -17.12
C THR A 112 -0.95 -8.30 -16.06
N GLN A 113 -0.38 -8.29 -14.86
CA GLN A 113 -0.84 -9.09 -13.72
C GLN A 113 -2.23 -8.70 -13.24
N GLY A 114 -2.61 -7.42 -13.35
CA GLY A 114 -3.88 -6.95 -12.82
C GLY A 114 -3.89 -6.86 -11.30
N LEU A 115 -2.80 -6.41 -10.68
CA LEU A 115 -2.69 -6.31 -9.20
C LEU A 115 -3.91 -5.60 -8.62
N CYS A 116 -4.60 -6.24 -7.66
CA CYS A 116 -5.84 -5.72 -7.05
C CYS A 116 -6.95 -5.37 -8.06
N ASN A 117 -7.05 -6.18 -9.13
CA ASN A 117 -7.94 -5.99 -10.27
C ASN A 117 -7.75 -4.64 -11.00
N GLN A 118 -6.57 -4.02 -10.91
CA GLN A 118 -6.25 -2.78 -11.62
C GLN A 118 -5.21 -3.01 -12.72
N HIS A 119 -5.40 -2.33 -13.85
CA HIS A 119 -4.55 -2.41 -15.05
C HIS A 119 -4.01 -1.04 -15.51
N ASN A 120 -4.18 -0.01 -14.68
CA ASN A 120 -3.80 1.38 -14.94
C ASN A 120 -2.78 1.90 -13.90
N TRP A 121 -1.92 1.01 -13.41
CA TRP A 121 -0.81 1.36 -12.54
C TRP A 121 0.20 2.26 -13.26
N ARG A 122 0.72 3.22 -12.52
CA ARG A 122 1.69 4.21 -12.99
C ARG A 122 2.62 4.63 -11.84
N LEU A 123 3.69 5.36 -12.18
CA LEU A 123 4.41 6.13 -11.16
C LEU A 123 3.49 7.19 -10.52
N PRO A 124 3.68 7.47 -9.22
CA PRO A 124 2.96 8.53 -8.54
C PRO A 124 3.46 9.91 -8.97
N THR A 125 2.59 10.90 -8.89
CA THR A 125 3.03 12.30 -9.00
C THR A 125 3.85 12.68 -7.76
N PRO A 126 4.65 13.77 -7.83
CA PRO A 126 5.36 14.28 -6.66
C PRO A 126 4.45 14.53 -5.46
N ASP A 127 3.28 15.12 -5.67
CA ASP A 127 2.33 15.45 -4.60
C ASP A 127 1.69 14.20 -4.00
N GLU A 128 1.32 13.22 -4.83
CA GLU A 128 0.79 11.94 -4.35
C GLU A 128 1.80 11.24 -3.44
N LEU A 129 3.06 11.13 -3.88
CA LEU A 129 4.08 10.43 -3.11
C LEU A 129 4.49 11.21 -1.85
N GLN A 130 4.63 12.53 -1.94
CA GLN A 130 4.91 13.40 -0.79
C GLN A 130 3.80 13.33 0.26
N SER A 131 2.54 13.13 -0.15
CA SER A 131 1.41 13.01 0.77
C SER A 131 1.48 11.77 1.69
N LEU A 132 2.31 10.78 1.37
CA LEU A 132 2.56 9.60 2.21
C LEU A 132 3.58 9.87 3.32
N ILE A 133 4.34 10.97 3.22
CA ILE A 133 5.36 11.33 4.20
C ILE A 133 4.71 11.64 5.55
N LYS A 134 5.12 10.88 6.57
CA LYS A 134 4.70 11.05 7.96
C LYS A 134 5.90 10.85 8.87
N SER A 135 5.92 11.52 10.02
CA SER A 135 6.94 11.28 11.04
C SER A 135 7.00 9.79 11.41
N PRO A 136 8.19 9.19 11.45
CA PRO A 136 8.33 7.76 11.73
C PRO A 136 7.86 7.45 13.16
N GLN A 137 7.22 6.31 13.34
CA GLN A 137 6.78 5.87 14.67
C GLN A 137 7.95 5.54 15.60
N ARG A 138 9.09 5.12 15.02
CA ARG A 138 10.32 4.78 15.74
C ARG A 138 11.55 5.39 15.06
N PRO A 139 12.58 5.82 15.82
CA PRO A 139 13.83 6.29 15.23
C PRO A 139 14.41 5.29 14.24
N GLY A 140 14.88 5.80 13.10
CA GLY A 140 15.53 5.00 12.06
C GLY A 140 14.59 4.28 11.09
N GLN A 141 13.26 4.37 11.26
CA GLN A 141 12.26 3.92 10.29
C GLN A 141 12.07 4.92 9.12
N PRO A 142 11.57 4.48 7.96
CA PRO A 142 11.13 5.38 6.90
C PRO A 142 9.98 6.29 7.35
N HIS A 143 9.85 7.44 6.70
CA HIS A 143 8.82 8.44 6.94
C HIS A 143 7.49 8.04 6.26
N ILE A 144 6.80 7.03 6.77
CA ILE A 144 5.52 6.56 6.24
C ILE A 144 4.70 5.84 7.33
N ASN A 145 3.41 5.61 7.07
CA ASN A 145 2.58 4.74 7.90
C ASN A 145 2.90 3.25 7.66
N ASN A 146 3.86 2.71 8.41
CA ASN A 146 4.34 1.33 8.28
C ASN A 146 3.26 0.25 8.51
N ASP A 147 2.16 0.57 9.22
CA ASP A 147 1.05 -0.38 9.44
C ASP A 147 0.27 -0.69 8.15
N TYR A 148 0.43 0.17 7.13
CA TYR A 148 -0.17 0.07 5.80
C TYR A 148 0.85 -0.21 4.71
N PHE A 149 2.09 0.24 4.90
CA PHE A 149 3.20 0.12 3.96
C PHE A 149 4.43 -0.53 4.61
N PRO A 150 4.39 -1.84 4.91
CA PRO A 150 5.37 -2.50 5.77
C PRO A 150 6.76 -2.65 5.15
N PHE A 151 6.86 -2.71 3.81
CA PHE A 151 8.10 -2.98 3.08
C PHE A 151 8.55 -1.77 2.25
N ILE A 152 8.40 -0.59 2.84
CA ILE A 152 9.01 0.65 2.34
C ILE A 152 10.34 0.84 3.05
N HIS A 153 11.38 1.15 2.29
CA HIS A 153 12.73 1.34 2.79
C HIS A 153 13.09 2.81 2.86
N LYS A 154 14.19 3.10 3.54
CA LYS A 154 14.79 4.43 3.53
C LYS A 154 15.52 4.64 2.21
N GLY A 155 15.17 5.69 1.49
CA GLY A 155 15.83 6.05 0.25
C GLY A 155 14.92 6.89 -0.64
N ASP A 156 15.38 7.11 -1.85
CA ASP A 156 14.67 7.86 -2.88
C ASP A 156 13.66 6.96 -3.58
N TYR A 157 12.45 7.48 -3.77
CA TYR A 157 11.37 6.83 -4.51
C TYR A 157 11.00 7.67 -5.73
N TRP A 158 11.00 7.05 -6.91
CA TRP A 158 10.71 7.75 -8.16
C TRP A 158 9.29 8.28 -8.23
N THR A 159 9.15 9.46 -8.83
CA THR A 159 7.87 10.05 -9.24
C THR A 159 7.77 10.07 -10.76
N SER A 160 6.60 10.41 -11.31
CA SER A 160 6.39 10.61 -12.74
C SER A 160 7.01 11.91 -13.28
N ALA A 161 7.38 12.86 -12.42
CA ALA A 161 7.92 14.14 -12.85
C ALA A 161 9.37 13.98 -13.35
N ASN A 162 9.55 14.24 -14.65
CA ASN A 162 10.83 14.08 -15.35
C ASN A 162 11.25 15.37 -16.07
N GLN A 163 12.33 15.30 -16.84
CA GLN A 163 12.95 16.42 -17.56
C GLN A 163 13.32 17.60 -16.63
N GLN A 164 13.55 17.31 -15.36
CA GLN A 164 13.93 18.30 -14.37
C GLN A 164 15.40 18.66 -14.55
N LEU A 165 15.73 19.95 -14.46
CA LEU A 165 17.12 20.40 -14.54
C LEU A 165 17.91 19.85 -13.35
N LEU A 166 19.01 19.16 -13.63
CA LEU A 166 19.82 18.59 -12.56
C LEU A 166 20.64 19.67 -11.84
N PRO A 167 20.86 19.52 -10.52
CA PRO A 167 21.83 20.32 -9.80
C PRO A 167 23.22 20.32 -10.44
N GLN A 168 23.95 21.43 -10.34
CA GLN A 168 25.23 21.63 -11.01
C GLN A 168 26.30 20.55 -10.71
N HIS A 169 26.22 19.85 -9.58
CA HIS A 169 27.17 18.78 -9.28
C HIS A 169 27.02 17.54 -10.18
N PHE A 170 25.89 17.39 -10.89
CA PHE A 170 25.70 16.40 -11.94
C PHE A 170 26.13 16.94 -13.31
N THR A 171 27.34 17.50 -13.40
CA THR A 171 27.87 18.21 -14.59
C THR A 171 27.80 17.42 -15.90
N GLN A 172 27.73 16.10 -15.84
CA GLN A 172 27.66 15.19 -16.99
C GLN A 172 26.24 14.90 -17.50
N PHE A 173 25.20 15.34 -16.78
CA PHE A 173 23.80 15.05 -17.09
C PHE A 173 22.99 16.35 -17.16
N ASN A 174 22.20 16.51 -18.23
CA ASN A 174 21.41 17.73 -18.44
C ASN A 174 20.11 17.73 -17.63
N SER A 175 19.40 16.60 -17.58
CA SER A 175 18.12 16.48 -16.90
C SER A 175 17.94 15.11 -16.24
N GLY A 176 16.99 15.04 -15.32
CA GLY A 176 16.65 13.85 -14.57
C GLY A 176 15.18 13.81 -14.16
N ALA A 177 14.88 12.95 -13.20
CA ALA A 177 13.55 12.80 -12.64
C ALA A 177 13.53 13.19 -11.16
N LEU A 178 12.36 13.60 -10.68
CA LEU A 178 12.14 13.92 -9.29
C LEU A 178 11.85 12.64 -8.51
N ALA A 179 12.43 12.56 -7.32
CA ALA A 179 12.20 11.51 -6.35
C ALA A 179 11.81 12.11 -4.99
N VAL A 180 11.06 11.34 -4.19
CA VAL A 180 10.75 11.66 -2.80
C VAL A 180 11.55 10.74 -1.89
N ASN A 181 12.30 11.32 -0.96
CA ASN A 181 13.18 10.59 -0.06
C ASN A 181 12.45 10.22 1.25
N PHE A 182 12.21 8.92 1.48
CA PHE A 182 11.56 8.41 2.68
C PHE A 182 12.48 8.35 3.91
N HIS A 183 13.76 8.70 3.78
CA HIS A 183 14.66 8.87 4.92
C HIS A 183 14.59 10.27 5.53
N ALA A 184 14.55 11.31 4.69
CA ALA A 184 14.58 12.72 5.09
C ALA A 184 13.21 13.43 4.94
N GLY A 185 12.26 12.85 4.21
CA GLY A 185 10.96 13.45 3.90
C GLY A 185 11.00 14.56 2.86
N GLN A 186 12.09 14.65 2.09
CA GLN A 186 12.37 15.74 1.14
C GLN A 186 12.36 15.25 -0.31
N GLN A 187 12.20 16.16 -1.26
CA GLN A 187 12.31 15.86 -2.69
C GLN A 187 13.74 16.09 -3.19
N ALA A 188 14.16 15.31 -4.17
CA ALA A 188 15.44 15.46 -4.86
C ALA A 188 15.27 15.21 -6.36
N ILE A 189 16.14 15.83 -7.16
CA ILE A 189 16.22 15.56 -8.61
C ILE A 189 17.44 14.68 -8.83
N LEU A 190 17.23 13.52 -9.43
CA LEU A 190 18.24 12.49 -9.61
C LEU A 190 18.44 12.18 -11.11
N PRO A 191 19.67 11.87 -11.55
CA PRO A 191 19.90 11.37 -12.90
C PRO A 191 19.07 10.12 -13.17
N TYR A 192 18.52 9.98 -14.37
CA TYR A 192 17.66 8.84 -14.76
C TYR A 192 18.28 7.46 -14.51
N ARG A 193 19.61 7.37 -14.62
CA ARG A 193 20.38 6.12 -14.43
C ARG A 193 20.53 5.70 -12.97
N ASN A 194 20.16 6.53 -12.00
CA ASN A 194 20.26 6.15 -10.60
C ASN A 194 19.27 5.02 -10.32
N ALA A 195 19.68 4.06 -9.50
CA ALA A 195 18.77 3.06 -8.97
C ALA A 195 18.03 3.67 -7.77
N ALA A 196 16.71 3.76 -7.86
CA ALA A 196 15.86 4.24 -6.76
C ALA A 196 14.65 3.31 -6.58
N PHE A 197 14.02 3.36 -5.42
CA PHE A 197 12.84 2.56 -5.14
C PHE A 197 11.62 3.09 -5.92
N VAL A 198 10.57 2.28 -6.01
CA VAL A 198 9.30 2.65 -6.63
C VAL A 198 8.18 2.14 -5.73
N ILE A 199 7.07 2.88 -5.68
CA ILE A 199 5.76 2.37 -5.24
C ILE A 199 4.77 2.84 -6.30
N LEU A 200 4.00 1.91 -6.88
CA LEU A 200 3.03 2.26 -7.90
C LEU A 200 1.73 2.77 -7.30
N VAL A 201 1.02 3.56 -8.11
CA VAL A 201 -0.31 4.06 -7.80
C VAL A 201 -1.24 3.83 -9.00
N SER A 202 -2.51 3.59 -8.72
CA SER A 202 -3.58 3.47 -9.71
C SER A 202 -4.73 4.42 -9.34
N SER A 203 -5.33 5.07 -10.34
CA SER A 203 -6.54 5.87 -10.13
C SER A 203 -7.74 4.94 -9.93
N LEU A 204 -8.56 5.17 -8.90
CA LEU A 204 -9.78 4.40 -8.68
C LEU A 204 -10.84 4.76 -9.73
N THR A 205 -11.33 3.77 -10.47
CA THR A 205 -12.48 3.93 -11.37
C THR A 205 -13.80 3.70 -10.62
N GLU A 206 -14.91 4.26 -11.12
CA GLU A 206 -16.24 4.19 -10.48
C GLU A 206 -16.72 2.74 -10.23
N ALA A 207 -16.28 1.78 -11.05
CA ALA A 207 -16.55 0.35 -10.88
C ALA A 207 -15.99 -0.21 -9.55
N ASN A 208 -14.85 0.31 -9.08
CA ASN A 208 -14.21 -0.13 -7.84
C ASN A 208 -14.84 0.51 -6.59
N THR A 209 -15.49 1.66 -6.75
CA THR A 209 -16.14 2.39 -5.65
C THR A 209 -17.48 1.75 -5.29
N THR A 210 -18.20 1.29 -6.31
CA THR A 210 -19.59 0.83 -6.19
C THR A 210 -19.71 -0.60 -5.64
N SER A 211 -18.70 -1.45 -5.88
CA SER A 211 -18.68 -2.85 -5.43
C SER A 211 -18.51 -3.02 -3.91
N GLN A 212 -17.87 -2.05 -3.22
CA GLN A 212 -17.43 -2.23 -1.82
C GLN A 212 -18.08 -1.24 -0.83
N LEU A 213 -18.62 -0.10 -1.28
CA LEU A 213 -19.34 0.85 -0.41
C LEU A 213 -20.85 0.57 -0.32
N SER A 214 -21.46 -0.08 -1.31
CA SER A 214 -22.89 -0.39 -1.29
C SER A 214 -23.25 -1.51 -0.29
N SER A 215 -22.34 -2.45 -0.02
CA SER A 215 -22.59 -3.57 0.89
C SER A 215 -22.56 -3.20 2.39
N ARG A 216 -21.98 -2.06 2.78
CA ARG A 216 -22.06 -1.53 4.16
C ARG A 216 -23.25 -0.58 4.36
N VAL A 217 -23.56 0.27 3.39
CA VAL A 217 -24.71 1.21 3.49
C VAL A 217 -26.06 0.48 3.43
N ILE A 218 -26.15 -0.65 2.70
CA ILE A 218 -27.38 -1.46 2.65
C ILE A 218 -27.58 -2.27 3.95
N ASN A 219 -26.50 -2.78 4.56
CA ASN A 219 -26.60 -3.60 5.78
C ASN A 219 -26.87 -2.77 7.05
N GLU A 220 -26.37 -1.53 7.16
CA GLU A 220 -26.72 -0.65 8.29
C GLU A 220 -28.18 -0.18 8.26
N ASN A 221 -28.73 0.10 7.07
CA ASN A 221 -30.13 0.50 6.91
C ASN A 221 -31.14 -0.65 7.13
N THR A 222 -30.72 -1.89 6.91
CA THR A 222 -31.58 -3.07 7.12
C THR A 222 -31.63 -3.44 8.60
N SER A 223 -30.49 -3.36 9.31
CA SER A 223 -30.41 -3.67 10.74
C SER A 223 -31.13 -2.62 11.62
N GLN A 224 -31.14 -1.34 11.22
CA GLN A 224 -31.94 -0.31 11.92
C GLN A 224 -33.45 -0.40 11.67
N LYS A 225 -33.90 -1.03 10.57
CA LYS A 225 -35.33 -1.25 10.30
C LYS A 225 -35.91 -2.44 11.05
N GLU A 226 -35.10 -3.46 11.34
CA GLU A 226 -35.54 -4.64 12.11
C GLU A 226 -35.52 -4.42 13.63
N ALA A 227 -34.70 -3.49 14.14
CA ALA A 227 -34.70 -3.09 15.56
C ALA A 227 -35.88 -2.17 15.97
N ARG A 228 -36.76 -1.82 15.02
CA ARG A 228 -37.90 -0.90 15.22
C ARG A 228 -39.28 -1.54 15.00
N LYS A 229 -39.34 -2.87 14.95
CA LYS A 229 -40.57 -3.68 14.96
C LYS A 229 -40.57 -4.58 16.19
#